data_AF-A0AAC8WQ54-F1
#
_entry.id   AF-A0AAC8WQ54-F1
#
_cell.length_a   1.000
_cell.length_b   1.000
_cell.length_c   1.000
_cell.angle_alpha   90.00
_cell.angle_beta   90.00
_cell.angle_gamma   90.00
#
_symmetry.space_group_name_H-M   'P 1'
#
loop_
_entity.id
_entity.type
_entity.pdbx_description
1 polymer ?
#
loop_
_entity_poly.entity_id
_entity_poly.type
_entity_poly.pdbx_seq_one_letter_code
_entity_poly.pdbx_strand_id
1 'polypeptide(L)'
;MKAMNKLFLVFSPFVLFLLVSGCSNTNVSKTLVIENSKGYEGILVSDASSLVKTDGYEEVFVKSEDRANELIDLLNGKELFEPNEKEIQKRTATLEQSGSYRVLLYNKPSVNSKSEDILPFLFYQDGTIQVDKEGTSYFIKNPPKDLLTQLKTDWNIKF
;
A
#
# COMPACT_ATOMS: atom_id res chain seq x y z
N MET A 1 -45.34 -67.40 -17.32
CA MET A 1 -44.40 -68.32 -16.63
C MET A 1 -43.02 -67.66 -16.58
N LYS A 2 -42.13 -68.12 -15.68
CA LYS A 2 -40.82 -67.50 -15.36
C LYS A 2 -39.69 -67.93 -16.32
N ALA A 3 -38.77 -67.01 -16.64
CA ALA A 3 -37.30 -67.17 -16.66
C ALA A 3 -36.67 -65.91 -17.32
N MET A 4 -36.20 -64.91 -16.57
CA MET A 4 -34.82 -64.78 -16.06
C MET A 4 -33.70 -64.89 -17.12
N ASN A 5 -33.00 -63.77 -17.37
CA ASN A 5 -31.57 -63.82 -17.67
C ASN A 5 -30.84 -62.52 -17.25
N LYS A 6 -29.95 -62.66 -16.25
CA LYS A 6 -28.69 -61.92 -15.98
C LYS A 6 -28.72 -60.38 -16.13
N LEU A 7 -28.87 -59.62 -15.04
CA LEU A 7 -27.81 -59.30 -14.06
C LEU A 7 -26.64 -58.48 -14.65
N PHE A 8 -26.79 -57.15 -14.66
CA PHE A 8 -25.65 -56.23 -14.60
C PHE A 8 -25.74 -55.42 -13.30
N LEU A 9 -24.91 -55.81 -12.35
CA LEU A 9 -24.76 -55.16 -11.05
C LEU A 9 -23.61 -54.16 -11.18
N VAL A 10 -23.92 -52.86 -11.21
CA VAL A 10 -22.92 -51.79 -11.00
C VAL A 10 -23.46 -50.82 -9.95
N PHE A 11 -23.50 -51.30 -8.70
CA PHE A 11 -23.38 -50.41 -7.55
C PHE A 11 -21.89 -50.06 -7.41
N SER A 12 -21.54 -48.78 -7.56
CA SER A 12 -20.27 -48.24 -7.08
C SER A 12 -20.57 -46.98 -6.25
N PRO A 13 -20.18 -46.93 -4.97
CA PRO A 13 -20.63 -45.89 -4.05
C PRO A 13 -19.75 -44.64 -4.03
N PHE A 14 -20.34 -43.59 -3.47
CA PHE A 14 -19.74 -42.38 -2.90
C PHE A 14 -18.32 -42.54 -2.32
N VAL A 15 -17.32 -41.87 -2.94
CA VAL A 15 -16.10 -41.26 -2.33
C VAL A 15 -15.68 -40.17 -3.35
N LEU A 16 -15.82 -38.85 -3.16
CA LEU A 16 -15.52 -37.95 -2.04
C LEU A 16 -14.03 -37.83 -1.67
N PHE A 17 -13.19 -37.39 -2.61
CA PHE A 17 -11.87 -36.73 -2.45
C PHE A 17 -11.48 -36.16 -3.83
N LEU A 18 -10.94 -34.95 -4.04
CA LEU A 18 -10.72 -33.69 -3.28
C LEU A 18 -11.14 -32.52 -4.24
N LEU A 19 -11.43 -31.27 -3.85
CA LEU A 19 -10.57 -30.26 -3.20
C LEU A 19 -9.12 -30.19 -3.72
N VAL A 20 -8.93 -30.02 -5.03
CA VAL A 20 -7.69 -29.36 -5.51
C VAL A 20 -7.82 -27.87 -5.20
N SER A 21 -7.63 -27.53 -3.94
CA SER A 21 -7.45 -26.17 -3.46
C SER A 21 -6.24 -25.57 -4.18
N GLY A 22 -6.53 -24.72 -5.15
CA GLY A 22 -5.57 -24.23 -6.13
C GLY A 22 -5.91 -22.85 -6.66
N CYS A 23 -6.68 -22.05 -5.90
CA CYS A 23 -6.47 -20.59 -5.95
C CYS A 23 -5.05 -20.36 -5.46
N SER A 24 -4.12 -20.43 -6.41
CA SER A 24 -2.80 -19.86 -6.28
C SER A 24 -2.99 -18.36 -6.20
N ASN A 25 -3.28 -17.89 -4.98
CA ASN A 25 -2.79 -16.60 -4.53
C ASN A 25 -1.27 -16.72 -4.51
N THR A 26 -0.67 -16.72 -5.70
CA THR A 26 0.64 -16.14 -5.88
C THR A 26 0.49 -14.72 -5.40
N ASN A 27 0.80 -14.52 -4.11
CA ASN A 27 1.35 -13.28 -3.62
C ASN A 27 2.66 -13.08 -4.38
N VAL A 28 2.53 -12.66 -5.64
CA VAL A 28 3.60 -12.05 -6.41
C VAL A 28 3.98 -10.86 -5.55
N SER A 29 5.13 -10.96 -4.89
CA SER A 29 5.63 -9.91 -4.00
C SER A 29 5.73 -8.63 -4.82
N LYS A 30 4.70 -7.78 -4.72
CA LYS A 30 4.66 -6.53 -5.48
C LYS A 30 5.76 -5.68 -4.88
N THR A 31 6.74 -5.32 -5.68
CA THR A 31 7.80 -4.42 -5.23
C THR A 31 7.33 -3.00 -5.46
N LEU A 32 7.54 -2.11 -4.49
CA LEU A 32 7.32 -0.68 -4.69
C LEU A 32 8.32 -0.19 -5.74
N VAL A 33 7.78 0.34 -6.83
CA VAL A 33 8.54 0.99 -7.90
C VAL A 33 8.02 2.41 -8.00
N ILE A 34 8.88 3.37 -7.68
CA ILE A 34 8.62 4.80 -7.87
C ILE A 34 9.37 5.22 -9.13
N GLU A 35 8.63 5.52 -10.19
CA GLU A 35 9.24 5.93 -11.45
C GLU A 35 9.71 7.40 -11.37
N ASN A 36 10.76 7.73 -12.15
CA ASN A 36 11.28 9.09 -12.31
C ASN A 36 11.71 9.83 -11.01
N SER A 37 12.69 9.27 -10.28
CA SER A 37 13.22 9.90 -9.06
C SER A 37 13.66 11.36 -9.24
N LYS A 38 14.21 11.71 -10.40
CA LYS A 38 14.69 13.06 -10.75
C LYS A 38 13.59 14.02 -11.23
N GLY A 39 12.31 13.65 -11.11
CA GLY A 39 11.17 14.48 -11.52
C GLY A 39 10.50 15.30 -10.41
N TYR A 40 10.84 15.05 -9.14
CA TYR A 40 10.13 15.62 -7.98
C TYR A 40 10.82 16.87 -7.44
N GLU A 41 10.07 17.98 -7.28
CA GLU A 41 10.61 19.25 -6.74
C GLU A 41 10.78 19.23 -5.21
N GLY A 42 10.14 18.28 -4.53
CA GLY A 42 10.15 18.21 -3.07
C GLY A 42 9.03 17.34 -2.52
N ILE A 43 8.73 17.55 -1.25
CA ILE A 43 7.81 16.74 -0.47
C ILE A 43 6.82 17.64 0.28
N LEU A 44 5.52 17.34 0.19
CA LEU A 44 4.52 17.92 1.09
C LEU A 44 4.30 16.96 2.27
N VAL A 45 4.31 17.48 3.49
CA VAL A 45 4.02 16.71 4.71
C VAL A 45 2.92 17.37 5.50
N SER A 46 1.96 16.58 5.98
CA SER A 46 0.86 17.03 6.83
C SER A 46 0.51 15.94 7.85
N ASP A 47 -0.19 16.30 8.93
CA ASP A 47 -0.98 15.32 9.68
C ASP A 47 -2.01 14.63 8.76
N ALA A 48 -2.48 13.43 9.13
CA ALA A 48 -3.39 12.65 8.28
C ALA A 48 -4.51 11.92 9.03
N SER A 49 -5.74 12.24 8.63
CA SER A 49 -6.93 11.41 8.86
C SER A 49 -7.22 10.43 7.71
N SER A 50 -6.58 10.60 6.54
CA SER A 50 -6.72 9.72 5.37
C SER A 50 -5.59 9.95 4.34
N LEU A 51 -5.45 9.05 3.35
CA LEU A 51 -4.60 9.28 2.17
C LEU A 51 -5.07 10.47 1.31
N VAL A 52 -6.39 10.65 1.17
CA VAL A 52 -6.97 11.52 0.13
C VAL A 52 -7.20 12.96 0.60
N LYS A 53 -7.56 13.16 1.87
CA LYS A 53 -7.95 14.48 2.41
C LYS A 53 -6.94 15.04 3.39
N THR A 54 -6.68 16.34 3.28
CA THR A 54 -5.99 17.17 4.29
C THR A 54 -6.80 18.35 4.79
N ASP A 55 -8.09 18.44 4.41
CA ASP A 55 -8.99 19.53 4.82
C ASP A 55 -8.91 19.81 6.33
N GLY A 56 -8.26 20.92 6.71
CA GLY A 56 -8.11 21.36 8.10
C GLY A 56 -6.75 21.13 8.76
N TYR A 57 -5.79 20.46 8.10
CA TYR A 57 -4.42 20.28 8.61
C TYR A 57 -3.43 21.29 8.01
N GLU A 58 -2.36 21.58 8.75
CA GLU A 58 -1.22 22.36 8.24
C GLU A 58 -0.37 21.48 7.31
N GLU A 59 -0.03 21.99 6.12
CA GLU A 59 0.83 21.33 5.15
C GLU A 59 2.18 22.07 5.06
N VAL A 60 3.28 21.35 5.26
CA VAL A 60 4.65 21.89 5.13
C VAL A 60 5.25 21.38 3.83
N PHE A 61 5.59 22.31 2.92
CA PHE A 61 6.33 21.99 1.71
C PHE A 61 7.85 22.06 1.92
N VAL A 62 8.50 20.92 1.79
CA VAL A 62 9.95 20.77 1.80
C VAL A 62 10.44 20.78 0.35
N LYS A 63 10.70 21.97 -0.20
CA LYS A 63 11.23 22.14 -1.56
C LYS A 63 12.71 21.72 -1.63
N SER A 64 12.95 20.47 -1.98
CA SER A 64 14.30 19.89 -2.14
C SER A 64 14.19 18.60 -2.96
N GLU A 65 14.77 18.63 -4.16
CA GLU A 65 14.88 17.45 -5.04
C GLU A 65 15.70 16.34 -4.34
N ASP A 66 16.78 16.70 -3.63
CA ASP A 66 17.61 15.74 -2.90
C ASP A 66 16.82 14.96 -1.83
N ARG A 67 15.95 15.64 -1.07
CA ARG A 67 15.09 14.99 -0.06
C ARG A 67 14.00 14.12 -0.69
N ALA A 68 13.47 14.52 -1.85
CA ALA A 68 12.58 13.68 -2.64
C ALA A 68 13.28 12.40 -3.12
N ASN A 69 14.51 12.52 -3.64
CA ASN A 69 15.34 11.37 -4.03
C ASN A 69 15.68 10.48 -2.84
N GLU A 70 16.05 11.04 -1.68
CA GLU A 70 16.33 10.29 -0.45
C GLU A 70 15.12 9.45 0.01
N LEU A 71 13.93 10.05 0.04
CA LEU A 71 12.69 9.32 0.36
C LEU A 71 12.44 8.19 -0.65
N ILE A 72 12.70 8.43 -1.93
CA ILE A 72 12.54 7.42 -2.98
C ILE A 72 13.55 6.29 -2.77
N ASP A 73 14.83 6.55 -2.56
CA ASP A 73 15.86 5.52 -2.35
C ASP A 73 15.60 4.67 -1.09
N LEU A 74 14.98 5.25 -0.06
CA LEU A 74 14.59 4.54 1.17
C LEU A 74 13.37 3.61 1.00
N LEU A 75 12.46 3.91 0.06
CA LEU A 75 11.18 3.20 -0.12
C LEU A 75 11.10 2.34 -1.39
N ASN A 76 11.83 2.72 -2.44
CA ASN A 76 11.88 2.00 -3.70
C ASN A 76 12.52 0.62 -3.49
N GLY A 77 12.04 -0.40 -4.20
CA GLY A 77 12.53 -1.77 -4.04
C GLY A 77 12.01 -2.51 -2.78
N LYS A 78 11.17 -1.89 -1.93
CA LYS A 78 10.57 -2.58 -0.78
C LYS A 78 9.45 -3.53 -1.21
N GLU A 79 9.33 -4.66 -0.53
CA GLU A 79 8.21 -5.58 -0.72
C GLU A 79 6.90 -4.96 -0.19
N LEU A 80 5.81 -5.15 -0.93
CA LEU A 80 4.46 -4.77 -0.58
C LEU A 80 3.63 -6.01 -0.27
N PHE A 81 2.68 -5.87 0.66
CA PHE A 81 1.60 -6.84 0.83
C PHE A 81 0.24 -6.13 0.80
N GLU A 82 -0.76 -6.81 0.25
CA GLU A 82 -2.14 -6.34 0.23
C GLU A 82 -2.77 -6.67 1.58
N PRO A 83 -3.13 -5.67 2.40
CA PRO A 83 -3.78 -5.90 3.67
C PRO A 83 -5.23 -6.30 3.48
N ASN A 84 -5.76 -7.10 4.40
CA ASN A 84 -7.18 -7.40 4.38
C ASN A 84 -8.01 -6.23 4.94
N GLU A 85 -9.31 -6.19 4.61
CA GLU A 85 -10.21 -5.09 5.00
C GLU A 85 -10.19 -4.78 6.52
N LYS A 86 -10.05 -5.80 7.39
CA LYS A 86 -10.00 -5.58 8.84
C LYS A 86 -8.70 -4.90 9.29
N GLU A 87 -7.59 -5.15 8.61
CA GLU A 87 -6.32 -4.46 8.87
C GLU A 87 -6.40 -3.00 8.42
N ILE A 88 -7.01 -2.73 7.27
CA ILE A 88 -7.30 -1.36 6.80
C ILE A 88 -8.18 -0.65 7.82
N GLN A 89 -9.36 -1.20 8.16
CA GLN A 89 -10.30 -0.59 9.12
C GLN A 89 -9.63 -0.31 10.48
N LYS A 90 -8.88 -1.28 11.03
CA LYS A 90 -8.14 -1.10 12.29
C LYS A 90 -7.17 0.07 12.23
N ARG A 91 -6.47 0.24 11.12
CA ARG A 91 -5.48 1.30 10.93
C ARG A 91 -6.10 2.66 10.62
N THR A 92 -7.16 2.71 9.83
CA THR A 92 -7.94 3.94 9.62
C THR A 92 -8.47 4.50 10.95
N ALA A 93 -8.93 3.64 11.88
CA ALA A 93 -9.32 4.07 13.22
C ALA A 93 -8.16 4.64 14.09
N THR A 94 -6.89 4.43 13.70
CA THR A 94 -5.73 5.08 14.35
C THR A 94 -5.35 6.42 13.71
N LEU A 95 -5.93 6.79 12.56
CA LEU A 95 -5.70 8.09 11.91
C LEU A 95 -6.45 9.25 12.58
N GLU A 96 -7.45 8.95 13.42
CA GLU A 96 -8.07 9.95 14.30
C GLU A 96 -7.16 10.35 15.48
N GLN A 97 -6.04 9.63 15.68
CA GLN A 97 -5.05 9.88 16.72
C GLN A 97 -3.86 10.66 16.14
N SER A 98 -3.31 11.59 16.91
CA SER A 98 -2.17 12.40 16.46
C SER A 98 -0.90 11.55 16.27
N GLY A 99 -0.07 11.95 15.30
CA GLY A 99 1.20 11.29 14.99
C GLY A 99 1.18 10.36 13.77
N SER A 100 0.07 10.29 13.04
CA SER A 100 0.04 9.74 11.68
C SER A 100 0.10 10.87 10.65
N TYR A 101 0.89 10.69 9.58
CA TYR A 101 1.23 11.74 8.61
C TYR A 101 0.99 11.29 7.17
N ARG A 102 0.57 12.24 6.34
CA ARG A 102 0.56 12.09 4.89
C ARG A 102 1.81 12.74 4.35
N VAL A 103 2.50 12.02 3.48
CA VAL A 103 3.69 12.47 2.78
C VAL A 103 3.40 12.34 1.29
N LEU A 104 3.57 13.42 0.54
CA LEU A 104 3.37 13.43 -0.90
C LEU A 104 4.70 13.71 -1.58
N LEU A 105 5.15 12.82 -2.47
CA LEU A 105 6.17 13.18 -3.45
C LEU A 105 5.53 14.13 -4.46
N TYR A 106 6.00 15.38 -4.48
CA TYR A 106 5.41 16.45 -5.31
C TYR A 106 6.27 16.71 -6.54
N ASN A 107 5.73 16.42 -7.72
CA ASN A 107 6.26 16.97 -8.97
C ASN A 107 5.50 18.24 -9.32
N LYS A 108 6.17 19.17 -10.00
CA LYS A 108 5.47 20.23 -10.71
C LYS A 108 4.99 19.66 -12.03
N PRO A 109 3.71 19.87 -12.42
CA PRO A 109 3.23 19.44 -13.72
C PRO A 109 4.09 20.10 -14.81
N SER A 110 4.67 19.27 -15.68
CA SER A 110 5.41 19.77 -16.85
C SER A 110 4.49 20.63 -17.72
N VAL A 111 5.05 21.52 -18.55
CA VAL A 111 4.29 22.58 -19.27
C VAL A 111 3.13 22.05 -20.14
N ASN A 112 3.15 20.75 -20.49
CA ASN A 112 2.10 20.06 -21.25
C ASN A 112 1.34 18.97 -20.45
N SER A 113 1.64 18.76 -19.16
CA SER A 113 0.88 17.84 -18.29
C SER A 113 -0.34 18.53 -17.69
N LYS A 114 -1.44 17.79 -17.58
CA LYS A 114 -2.63 18.18 -16.80
C LYS A 114 -2.72 17.47 -15.44
N SER A 115 -1.86 16.50 -15.17
CA SER A 115 -1.74 15.82 -13.88
C SER A 115 -0.48 16.27 -13.15
N GLU A 116 -0.66 16.58 -11.87
CA GLU A 116 0.41 16.49 -10.89
C GLU A 116 0.56 14.99 -10.58
N ASP A 117 1.76 14.42 -10.76
CA ASP A 117 2.01 13.01 -10.44
C ASP A 117 2.34 12.90 -8.96
N ILE A 118 1.33 13.19 -8.14
CA ILE A 118 1.39 13.09 -6.69
C ILE A 118 1.36 11.62 -6.32
N LEU A 119 2.44 11.13 -5.71
CA LEU A 119 2.46 9.79 -5.09
C LEU A 119 2.24 9.93 -3.58
N PRO A 120 1.05 9.56 -3.05
CA PRO A 120 0.76 9.69 -1.63
C PRO A 120 1.24 8.47 -0.84
N PHE A 121 1.87 8.76 0.29
CA PHE A 121 2.25 7.82 1.34
C PHE A 121 1.53 8.20 2.62
N LEU A 122 1.09 7.20 3.37
CA LEU A 122 0.50 7.38 4.69
C LEU A 122 1.38 6.67 5.72
N PHE A 123 2.03 7.46 6.56
CA PHE A 123 2.90 7.02 7.64
C PHE A 123 2.08 6.94 8.92
N TYR A 124 1.82 5.74 9.40
CA TYR A 124 1.16 5.50 10.68
C TYR A 124 2.11 5.74 11.86
N GLN A 125 1.55 6.13 13.00
CA GLN A 125 2.29 6.29 14.26
C GLN A 125 3.07 5.02 14.67
N ASP A 126 2.61 3.82 14.29
CA ASP A 126 3.30 2.54 14.56
C ASP A 126 4.47 2.22 13.61
N GLY A 127 4.83 3.16 12.72
CA GLY A 127 5.88 3.00 11.71
C GLY A 127 5.45 2.26 10.45
N THR A 128 4.19 1.85 10.33
CA THR A 128 3.66 1.27 9.09
C THR A 128 3.55 2.34 8.01
N ILE A 129 3.86 1.98 6.76
CA ILE A 129 3.74 2.87 5.61
C ILE A 129 2.75 2.23 4.63
N GLN A 130 1.68 2.95 4.31
CA GLN A 130 0.74 2.59 3.25
C GLN A 130 1.03 3.42 1.98
N VAL A 131 0.87 2.76 0.84
CA VAL A 131 0.89 3.36 -0.49
C VAL A 131 -0.36 2.96 -1.24
N ASP A 132 -0.90 3.84 -2.08
CA ASP A 132 -1.85 3.42 -3.11
C ASP A 132 -1.09 3.18 -4.42
N LYS A 133 -1.35 2.05 -5.07
CA LYS A 133 -0.87 1.75 -6.42
C LYS A 133 -2.01 1.16 -7.23
N GLU A 134 -2.30 1.77 -8.38
CA GLU A 134 -3.31 1.31 -9.33
C GLU A 134 -4.72 1.20 -8.71
N GLY A 135 -5.04 2.04 -7.71
CA GLY A 135 -6.31 2.02 -6.99
C GLY A 135 -6.41 0.92 -5.93
N THR A 136 -5.29 0.28 -5.59
CA THR A 136 -5.20 -0.73 -4.54
C THR A 136 -4.23 -0.26 -3.46
N SER A 137 -4.66 -0.31 -2.21
CA SER A 137 -3.84 0.03 -1.05
C SER A 137 -2.94 -1.13 -0.65
N TYR A 138 -1.65 -0.83 -0.44
CA TYR A 138 -0.64 -1.78 0.00
C TYR A 138 0.09 -1.27 1.24
N PHE A 139 0.55 -2.17 2.09
CA PHE A 139 1.51 -1.85 3.15
C PHE A 139 2.92 -2.28 2.77
N ILE A 140 3.89 -1.43 3.07
CA ILE A 140 5.32 -1.77 2.97
C ILE A 140 5.63 -2.81 4.03
N LYS A 141 6.20 -3.94 3.61
CA LYS A 141 6.66 -5.02 4.49
C LYS A 141 8.03 -4.65 5.07
N ASN A 142 8.17 -4.71 6.39
CA ASN A 142 9.37 -4.29 7.11
C ASN A 142 9.84 -2.87 6.70
N PRO A 143 8.99 -1.83 6.88
CA PRO A 143 9.37 -0.46 6.56
C PRO A 143 10.59 -0.04 7.41
N PRO A 144 11.41 0.93 6.95
CA PRO A 144 12.52 1.41 7.75
C PRO A 144 11.99 1.97 9.08
N LYS A 145 12.46 1.39 10.19
CA LYS A 145 12.02 1.80 11.53
C LYS A 145 12.39 3.26 11.76
N ASP A 146 11.50 3.97 12.44
CA ASP A 146 11.67 5.37 12.82
C ASP A 146 11.82 6.35 11.63
N LEU A 147 11.55 5.91 10.38
CA LEU A 147 11.68 6.76 9.19
C LEU A 147 10.91 8.07 9.36
N LEU A 148 9.63 8.01 9.75
CA LEU A 148 8.83 9.20 10.02
C LEU A 148 9.50 10.18 11.02
N THR A 149 10.12 9.66 12.08
CA THR A 149 10.82 10.44 13.10
C THR A 149 12.11 11.05 12.55
N GLN A 150 12.85 10.31 11.72
CA GLN A 150 14.03 10.79 10.99
C GLN A 150 13.62 11.94 10.06
N LEU A 151 12.64 11.72 9.18
CA LEU A 151 12.12 12.74 8.26
C LEU A 151 11.67 14.01 9.00
N LYS A 152 10.92 13.89 10.11
CA LYS A 152 10.52 15.06 10.92
C LYS A 152 11.73 15.80 11.50
N THR A 153 12.76 15.08 11.97
CA THR A 153 13.96 15.65 12.59
C THR A 153 14.85 16.33 11.54
N ASP A 154 15.25 15.58 10.52
CA ASP A 154 16.21 16.00 9.49
C ASP A 154 15.63 17.11 8.60
N TRP A 155 14.30 17.14 8.45
CA TRP A 155 13.60 18.17 7.69
C TRP A 155 13.04 19.31 8.55
N ASN A 156 13.24 19.26 9.88
CA ASN A 156 12.81 20.29 10.86
C ASN A 156 11.29 20.58 10.80
N ILE A 157 10.48 19.52 10.71
CA ILE A 157 9.02 19.57 10.64
C ILE A 157 8.45 19.54 12.06
N LYS A 158 7.72 20.59 12.43
CA LYS A 158 7.21 20.83 13.80
C LYS A 158 5.69 20.79 13.88
N PHE A 159 5.16 19.58 13.79
CA PHE A 159 3.80 19.22 14.22
C PHE A 159 3.91 18.47 15.56
#